data_AF-A0A8J7UFY1-F1
#
_entry.id   AF-A0A8J7UFY1-F1
#
_cell.length_a   1.000
_cell.length_b   1.000
_cell.length_c   1.000
_cell.angle_alpha   90.00
_cell.angle_beta   90.00
_cell.angle_gamma   90.00
#
_symmetry.space_group_name_H-M   'P 1'
#
loop_
_entity.id
_entity.type
_entity.pdbx_description
1 polymer ?
#
loop_
_entity_poly.entity_id
_entity_poly.type
_entity_poly.pdbx_seq_one_letter_code
_entity_poly.pdbx_strand_id
1 'polypeptide(L)'
;MSQVMQQLTVHLKGGQTVTVPFNAEKADTLNPQIEAFLQSLGNKEKAEGNFLFQGARVVLIRLADVSACEVVSLIRKEEAKAE
;
A
#
# COMPACT_ATOMS: atom_id res chain seq x y z
N MET A 1 13.84 15.98 -9.24
CA MET A 1 13.97 15.00 -8.11
C MET A 1 13.10 13.82 -8.45
N SER A 2 13.64 12.60 -8.47
CA SER A 2 12.84 11.41 -8.81
C SER A 2 11.74 11.20 -7.77
N GLN A 3 10.48 11.38 -8.17
CA GLN A 3 9.34 11.09 -7.30
C GLN A 3 9.18 9.57 -7.22
N VAL A 4 9.23 9.02 -6.01
CA VAL A 4 8.96 7.61 -5.76
C VAL A 4 7.51 7.45 -5.29
N MET A 5 6.79 6.57 -5.97
CA MET A 5 5.43 6.18 -5.61
C MET A 5 5.41 4.70 -5.26
N GLN A 6 4.56 4.32 -4.33
CA GLN A 6 4.30 2.92 -3.98
C GLN A 6 2.83 2.64 -4.16
N GLN A 7 2.53 1.53 -4.83
CA GLN A 7 1.16 1.06 -5.00
C GLN A 7 0.97 -0.21 -4.17
N LEU A 8 0.13 -0.12 -3.14
CA LEU A 8 -0.34 -1.28 -2.39
C LEU A 8 -1.58 -1.83 -3.08
N THR A 9 -1.55 -3.10 -3.50
CA THR A 9 -2.73 -3.84 -3.94
C THR A 9 -3.09 -4.84 -2.85
N VAL A 10 -4.32 -4.78 -2.37
CA VAL A 10 -4.88 -5.73 -1.39
C VAL A 10 -5.93 -6.58 -2.08
N HIS A 11 -5.74 -7.90 -2.06
CA HIS A 11 -6.70 -8.87 -2.55
C HIS A 11 -7.58 -9.31 -1.39
N LEU A 12 -8.89 -9.23 -1.57
CA LEU A 12 -9.88 -9.66 -0.59
C LEU A 12 -10.38 -11.06 -0.92
N LYS A 13 -10.77 -11.83 0.10
CA LYS A 13 -11.32 -13.19 -0.01
C LYS A 13 -12.55 -13.27 -0.93
N GLY A 14 -13.29 -12.16 -1.08
CA GLY A 14 -14.42 -12.05 -2.01
C GLY A 14 -14.03 -11.82 -3.48
N GLY A 15 -12.75 -11.92 -3.84
CA GLY A 15 -12.25 -11.72 -5.21
C GLY A 15 -12.05 -10.26 -5.62
N GLN A 16 -12.39 -9.31 -4.74
CA GLN A 16 -12.22 -7.88 -4.98
C GLN A 16 -10.78 -7.44 -4.70
N THR A 17 -10.33 -6.40 -5.40
CA THR A 17 -9.01 -5.80 -5.20
C THR A 17 -9.13 -4.33 -4.81
N VAL A 18 -8.38 -3.91 -3.80
CA VAL A 18 -8.28 -2.51 -3.37
C VAL A 18 -6.86 -2.03 -3.62
N THR A 19 -6.72 -1.00 -4.46
CA THR A 19 -5.42 -0.42 -4.78
C THR A 19 -5.30 0.96 -4.12
N VAL A 20 -4.24 1.15 -3.35
CA VAL A 20 -3.97 2.39 -2.61
C VAL A 20 -2.60 2.94 -3.00
N PRO A 21 -2.54 4.13 -3.63
CA PRO A 21 -1.28 4.77 -3.97
C PRO A 21 -0.72 5.57 -2.79
N PHE A 22 0.58 5.48 -2.58
CA PHE A 22 1.35 6.21 -1.57
C PHE A 22 2.52 6.93 -2.21
N ASN A 23 2.88 8.10 -1.67
CA ASN A 23 4.20 8.65 -1.89
C ASN A 23 5.20 7.94 -0.98
N ALA A 24 6.40 7.69 -1.48
CA ALA A 24 7.49 7.09 -0.72
C ALA A 24 8.72 7.97 -0.77
N GLU A 25 9.55 7.90 0.28
CA GLU A 25 10.82 8.63 0.31
C GLU A 25 11.86 7.98 -0.60
N LYS A 26 11.89 6.63 -0.64
CA LYS A 26 12.86 5.82 -1.38
C LYS A 26 12.18 4.58 -1.95
N ALA A 27 12.72 4.04 -3.05
CA ALA A 27 12.15 2.85 -3.69
C ALA A 27 12.26 1.59 -2.81
N ASP A 28 13.34 1.49 -2.04
CA ASP A 28 13.69 0.32 -1.22
C ASP A 28 13.11 0.39 0.20
N THR A 29 12.38 1.46 0.53
CA THR A 29 11.78 1.68 1.86
C THR A 29 10.28 1.75 1.71
N LEU A 30 9.54 0.89 2.41
CA LEU A 30 8.09 0.90 2.41
C LEU A 30 7.55 2.18 3.06
N ASN A 31 6.44 2.69 2.55
CA ASN A 31 5.68 3.73 3.22
C ASN A 31 5.27 3.24 4.63
N PRO A 32 5.36 4.08 5.67
CA PRO A 32 5.05 3.67 7.05
C PRO A 32 3.67 3.05 7.23
N GLN A 33 2.65 3.50 6.48
CA GLN A 33 1.30 2.94 6.56
C GLN A 33 1.22 1.53 5.94
N ILE A 34 1.97 1.28 4.87
CA ILE A 34 2.08 -0.05 4.26
C ILE A 34 2.75 -1.00 5.24
N GLU A 35 3.86 -0.58 5.85
CA GLU A 35 4.59 -1.39 6.83
C GLU A 35 3.71 -1.73 8.05
N ALA A 36 3.02 -0.75 8.62
CA ALA A 36 2.11 -0.95 9.74
C ALA A 36 0.93 -1.89 9.40
N PHE A 37 0.45 -1.86 8.15
CA PHE A 37 -0.57 -2.77 7.67
C PHE A 37 -0.06 -4.21 7.59
N LEU A 38 1.13 -4.43 7.01
CA LEU A 38 1.74 -5.75 6.92
C LEU A 38 2.02 -6.34 8.31
N GLN A 39 2.48 -5.51 9.25
CA GLN A 39 2.65 -5.92 10.65
C GLN A 39 1.31 -6.30 11.31
N SER A 40 0.24 -5.56 11.01
CA SER A 40 -1.10 -5.86 11.52
C SER A 40 -1.67 -7.15 10.96
N LEU A 41 -1.41 -7.48 9.69
CA LEU A 41 -1.77 -8.77 9.09
C LEU A 41 -1.02 -9.95 9.76
N GLY A 42 0.22 -9.75 10.17
CA GLY A 42 1.01 -10.74 10.90
C GLY A 42 0.61 -10.91 12.37
N ASN A 43 -0.19 -10.01 12.93
CA ASN A 43 -0.57 -10.03 14.35
C ASN A 43 -1.91 -10.74 14.57
N LYS A 44 -1.84 -11.94 15.18
CA LYS A 44 -3.02 -12.77 15.48
C LYS A 44 -4.03 -12.10 16.42
N GLU A 45 -3.59 -11.23 17.33
CA GLU A 45 -4.47 -10.52 18.27
C GLU A 45 -5.31 -9.44 17.56
N LYS A 46 -4.86 -8.99 16.38
CA LYS A 46 -5.53 -7.96 15.57
C LYS A 46 -6.31 -8.54 14.39
N ALA A 47 -6.35 -9.87 14.23
CA ALA A 47 -6.87 -10.52 13.03
C ALA A 47 -8.33 -10.15 12.69
N GLU A 48 -9.16 -9.87 13.71
CA GLU A 48 -10.57 -9.47 13.51
C GLU A 48 -10.77 -7.96 13.35
N GLY A 49 -9.71 -7.17 13.56
CA GLY A 49 -9.74 -5.73 13.52
C GLY A 49 -9.79 -5.15 12.11
N ASN A 50 -9.81 -3.81 12.07
CA ASN A 50 -9.71 -3.04 10.83
C ASN A 50 -8.40 -2.26 10.81
N PHE A 51 -7.87 -2.03 9.60
CA PHE A 51 -6.77 -1.11 9.36
C PHE A 51 -7.25 0.08 8.55
N LEU A 52 -6.95 1.28 9.02
CA LEU A 52 -7.34 2.54 8.40
C LEU A 52 -6.12 3.15 7.70
N PHE A 53 -6.17 3.24 6.38
CA PHE A 53 -5.25 4.05 5.60
C PHE A 53 -5.74 5.49 5.53
N GLN A 54 -4.84 6.42 5.83
CA GLN A 54 -5.07 7.86 5.81
C GLN A 54 -4.38 8.50 4.60
N GLY A 55 -4.99 9.54 4.04
CA GLY A 55 -4.49 10.25 2.86
C GLY A 55 -5.60 11.00 2.14
N ALA A 56 -5.39 11.30 0.85
CA ALA A 56 -6.38 12.00 0.01
C ALA A 56 -7.71 11.24 -0.12
N ARG A 57 -7.67 9.91 0.01
CA ARG A 57 -8.84 9.05 0.15
C ARG A 57 -8.66 8.19 1.39
N VAL A 58 -9.66 8.20 2.27
CA VAL A 58 -9.71 7.31 3.43
C VAL A 58 -10.12 5.91 2.97
N VAL A 59 -9.34 4.90 3.36
CA VAL A 59 -9.61 3.49 3.05
C VAL A 59 -9.56 2.67 4.33
N LEU A 60 -10.65 1.97 4.65
CA LEU A 60 -10.74 1.08 5.80
C LEU A 60 -10.84 -0.36 5.29
N ILE A 61 -9.94 -1.23 5.73
CA ILE A 61 -9.91 -2.65 5.36
C ILE A 61 -10.04 -3.50 6.61
N ARG A 62 -10.97 -4.46 6.60
CA ARG A 62 -11.03 -5.50 7.63
C ARG A 62 -9.94 -6.52 7.40
N LEU A 63 -9.09 -6.76 8.39
CA LEU A 63 -7.92 -7.62 8.27
C LEU A 63 -8.32 -9.08 7.97
N ALA A 64 -9.41 -9.55 8.56
CA ALA A 64 -9.96 -10.88 8.33
C ALA A 64 -10.35 -11.16 6.87
N ASP A 65 -10.61 -10.12 6.06
CA ASP A 65 -11.04 -10.28 4.67
C ASP A 65 -9.87 -10.26 3.68
N VAL A 66 -8.66 -9.99 4.15
CA VAL A 66 -7.45 -9.97 3.30
C VAL A 66 -7.02 -11.39 2.98
N SER A 67 -6.83 -11.69 1.69
CA SER A 67 -6.29 -12.96 1.20
C SER A 67 -4.81 -12.86 0.84
N ALA A 68 -4.41 -11.73 0.24
CA ALA A 68 -3.03 -11.44 -0.15
C ALA A 68 -2.85 -9.93 -0.30
N CYS A 69 -1.59 -9.48 -0.32
CA CYS A 69 -1.25 -8.12 -0.69
C CYS A 69 0.11 -8.08 -1.37
N GLU A 70 0.28 -7.12 -2.28
CA GLU A 70 1.53 -6.86 -2.98
C GLU A 70 1.81 -5.35 -2.98
N VAL A 71 3.09 -4.99 -3.02
CA VAL A 71 3.53 -3.59 -3.05
C VAL A 71 4.48 -3.42 -4.21
N VAL A 72 4.18 -2.45 -5.08
CA VAL A 72 5.01 -2.10 -6.23
C VAL A 72 5.57 -0.70 -6.04
N SER A 73 6.90 -0.58 -5.99
CA SER A 73 7.60 0.71 -6.01
C SER A 73 7.83 1.17 -7.46
N LEU A 74 7.34 2.37 -7.79
CA LEU A 74 7.50 3.02 -9.08
C LEU A 74 8.38 4.26 -8.91
N ILE A 75 9.43 4.37 -9.73
CA ILE A 75 10.30 5.55 -9.77
C ILE A 75 9.92 6.35 -11.01
N ARG A 76 9.34 7.54 -10.81
CA ARG A 76 9.09 8.46 -11.91
C ARG A 76 10.43 8.99 -12.42
N LYS A 77 10.83 8.55 -13.60
CA LYS A 77 11.90 9.18 -14.37
C LYS A 77 11.33 10.46 -14.99
N GLU A 78 12.07 11.56 -14.91
CA GLU A 78 11.73 12.77 -15.67
C GLU A 78 11.73 12.41 -17.17
N GLU A 79 10.75 12.92 -17.93
CA GLU A 79 10.80 12.80 -19.39
C GLU A 79 12.11 13.42 -19.86
N ALA A 80 12.91 12.64 -20.59
CA ALA A 80 13.95 13.24 -21.41
C ALA A 80 13.22 14.19 -22.34
N LYS A 81 13.42 15.50 -22.19
CA LYS A 81 13.01 16.47 -23.20
C LYS A 81 13.50 15.92 -24.54
N ALA A 82 12.57 15.54 -25.40
CA ALA A 82 12.89 15.35 -26.81
C ALA A 82 13.19 16.75 -27.34
N GLU A 83 14.50 17.03 -27.44
CA GLU A 83 15.19 18.19 -28.02
C GLU A 83 14.76 19.60 -27.56
#